data_AF-A0A7W1Q5S6-F1
#
_entry.id   AF-A0A7W1Q5S6-F1
#
_cell.length_a   1.000
_cell.length_b   1.000
_cell.length_c   1.000
_cell.angle_alpha   90.00
_cell.angle_beta   90.00
_cell.angle_gamma   90.00
#
_symmetry.space_group_name_H-M   'P 1'
#
loop_
_entity.id
_entity.type
_entity.pdbx_description
1 polymer ?
#
loop_
_entity_poly.entity_id
_entity_poly.type
_entity_poly.pdbx_seq_one_letter_code
_entity_poly.pdbx_strand_id
1 'polypeptide(L)'
;GLAADWFDVLFFHSGKKAKRWSLIAELADRSAFAYPANHERVQVWMNSRFQAVDEPSEQTTSNSQNEQADAFAKPAIRLDESFPSVRLPVLGNVILRSMSSESPCQRRYGFADSQSCRVGQVSRQDMKNALEWIGHPDRREKTWCDVSSLNSVSGLLFAYPSQKPEVAPELAGLIVGLDNETDPDGAKFEACSARVTTSLTTLSHEAPSTEVRVFVLTKPDGFRTKVLSSGRYSVERLLTSAKEWKACCRNIPSILIRQFGAKKGDKPYWAEPFIPYPAEVVSCLNTAWERSGTHAEQVPGFGIGDGLGLLLEEGVVLKAIATRAIRTLITNSLTLVLALGQAHRQGLVHPLGKKYGKQSLLLPSIFGLLLAKLDRLKGEFMKGPPFLVGRLLSLADQLHVQYCHGVRKGQVPPQLVGNALMATALEQPTKAVAMLSQRILPYQAWARTVQGGDEVRLAKYFLGELGRVSAEMKDIVLPSTCGDAEKAEMLLGYLARSEKEKDSEPKSSTSEGASA
;
A
#
# COMPACT_ATOMS: atom_id res chain seq x y z
N GLY A 1 1.86 -20.30 -14.90
CA GLY A 1 2.29 -19.99 -16.28
C GLY A 1 1.05 -19.75 -17.11
N LEU A 2 1.01 -18.88 -18.11
CA LEU A 2 2.05 -18.05 -18.71
C LEU A 2 1.87 -16.57 -18.32
N ALA A 3 2.95 -15.80 -18.33
CA ALA A 3 2.83 -14.35 -18.48
C ALA A 3 2.10 -14.13 -19.80
N ALA A 4 1.03 -13.32 -19.79
CA ALA A 4 0.52 -12.81 -21.06
C ALA A 4 1.62 -11.91 -21.60
N ASP A 5 2.46 -12.43 -22.50
CA ASP A 5 3.37 -11.62 -23.27
C ASP A 5 2.49 -10.79 -24.20
N TRP A 6 2.32 -9.51 -23.88
CA TRP A 6 1.49 -8.61 -24.70
C TRP A 6 2.23 -8.19 -25.97
N PHE A 7 3.56 -8.30 -25.96
CA PHE A 7 4.41 -7.83 -27.03
C PHE A 7 5.49 -8.84 -27.41
N ASP A 8 5.67 -9.05 -28.71
CA ASP A 8 6.84 -9.68 -29.31
C ASP A 8 7.87 -8.59 -29.67
N VAL A 9 9.15 -8.88 -29.41
CA VAL A 9 10.25 -7.97 -29.74
C VAL A 9 10.85 -8.37 -31.09
N LEU A 10 10.68 -7.51 -32.09
CA LEU A 10 11.27 -7.70 -33.42
C LEU A 10 12.50 -6.80 -33.59
N PHE A 11 13.61 -7.41 -33.98
CA PHE A 11 14.82 -6.70 -34.39
C PHE A 11 14.78 -6.47 -35.89
N PHE A 12 14.80 -5.20 -36.30
CA PHE A 12 14.90 -4.86 -37.71
C PHE A 12 16.15 -4.01 -37.97
N HIS A 13 16.83 -4.30 -39.09
CA HIS A 13 17.88 -3.44 -39.64
C HIS A 13 17.54 -3.10 -41.09
N SER A 14 17.79 -1.86 -41.51
CA SER A 14 17.71 -1.47 -42.91
C SER A 14 19.10 -1.38 -43.54
N GLY A 15 19.26 -1.94 -44.75
CA GLY A 15 20.48 -1.88 -45.56
C GLY A 15 21.37 -3.13 -45.53
N LYS A 16 22.29 -3.25 -46.52
CA LYS A 16 23.20 -4.40 -46.72
C LYS A 16 24.25 -4.60 -45.61
N LYS A 17 24.41 -3.65 -44.69
CA LYS A 17 25.26 -3.75 -43.49
C LYS A 17 24.52 -3.17 -42.30
N ALA A 18 24.32 -3.96 -41.25
CA ALA A 18 23.66 -3.55 -40.01
C ALA A 18 24.51 -2.51 -39.26
N LYS A 19 24.33 -1.22 -39.58
CA LYS A 19 24.96 -0.10 -38.85
C LYS A 19 24.03 0.57 -37.84
N ARG A 20 22.73 0.29 -37.89
CA ARG A 20 21.71 0.78 -36.93
C ARG A 20 20.68 -0.31 -36.69
N TRP A 21 20.43 -0.58 -35.41
CA TRP A 21 19.39 -1.50 -34.96
C TRP A 21 18.20 -0.68 -34.47
N SER A 22 17.00 -1.09 -34.86
CA SER A 22 15.76 -0.54 -34.33
C SER A 22 15.00 -1.66 -33.63
N LEU A 23 14.58 -1.38 -32.39
CA LEU A 23 13.72 -2.25 -31.59
C LEU A 23 12.28 -1.88 -31.88
N ILE A 24 11.46 -2.84 -32.29
CA ILE A 24 10.03 -2.65 -32.51
C ILE A 24 9.29 -3.62 -31.59
N ALA A 25 8.44 -3.08 -30.72
CA ALA A 25 7.49 -3.86 -29.94
C ALA A 25 6.22 -4.07 -30.78
N GLU A 26 5.89 -5.32 -31.07
CA GLU A 26 4.74 -5.74 -31.86
C GLU A 26 3.74 -6.48 -30.97
N LEU A 27 2.45 -6.49 -31.29
CA LEU A 27 1.47 -7.24 -30.49
C LEU A 27 1.74 -8.76 -30.57
N ALA A 28 1.64 -9.48 -29.46
CA ALA A 28 1.88 -10.93 -29.42
C ALA A 28 0.87 -11.73 -30.26
N ASP A 29 -0.31 -11.17 -30.54
CA ASP A 29 -1.32 -11.73 -31.43
C ASP A 29 -1.25 -11.18 -32.86
N ARG A 30 -0.10 -10.65 -33.31
CA ARG A 30 0.05 -10.03 -34.65
C ARG A 30 -0.51 -10.86 -35.81
N SER A 31 -0.53 -12.18 -35.67
CA SER A 31 -1.08 -13.11 -36.67
C SER A 31 -2.58 -12.95 -36.91
N ALA A 32 -3.32 -12.35 -35.97
CA ALA A 32 -4.72 -11.98 -36.11
C ALA A 32 -4.93 -10.76 -37.04
N PHE A 33 -3.86 -10.03 -37.36
CA PHE A 33 -3.91 -8.83 -38.19
C PHE A 33 -3.20 -9.06 -39.53
N ALA A 34 -3.79 -8.53 -40.60
CA ALA A 34 -3.25 -8.69 -41.96
C ALA A 34 -1.90 -7.98 -42.17
N TYR A 35 -1.59 -6.96 -41.37
CA TYR A 35 -0.35 -6.19 -41.47
C TYR A 35 0.24 -5.96 -40.07
N PRO A 36 1.56 -6.18 -39.86
CA PRO A 36 2.23 -5.81 -38.61
C PRO A 36 2.29 -4.29 -38.42
N ALA A 37 2.50 -3.81 -37.19
CA ALA A 37 2.51 -2.39 -36.84
C ALA A 37 3.55 -1.58 -37.62
N ASN A 38 4.66 -2.20 -38.02
CA ASN A 38 5.71 -1.57 -38.82
C ASN A 38 5.48 -1.61 -40.34
N HIS A 39 4.39 -2.21 -40.80
CA HIS A 39 4.10 -2.32 -42.23
C HIS A 39 3.73 -0.97 -42.83
N GLU A 40 4.17 -0.69 -44.05
CA GLU A 40 3.93 0.57 -44.75
C GLU A 40 2.44 0.92 -44.82
N ARG A 41 1.56 -0.06 -45.07
CA ARG A 41 0.09 0.16 -45.04
C ARG A 41 -0.44 0.63 -43.69
N VAL A 42 0.09 0.14 -42.58
CA VAL A 42 -0.31 0.59 -41.23
C VAL A 42 0.22 2.00 -40.99
N GLN A 43 1.44 2.31 -41.41
CA GLN A 43 2.01 3.65 -41.33
C GLN A 43 1.24 4.66 -42.19
N VAL A 44 0.90 4.31 -43.43
CA VAL A 44 0.07 5.13 -44.34
C VAL A 44 -1.32 5.33 -43.73
N TRP A 45 -1.93 4.28 -43.17
CA TRP A 45 -3.21 4.39 -42.49
C TRP A 45 -3.13 5.31 -41.26
N MET A 46 -2.13 5.14 -40.38
CA MET A 46 -1.91 6.01 -39.23
C MET A 46 -1.67 7.46 -39.67
N ASN A 47 -0.80 7.67 -40.66
CA ASN A 47 -0.54 9.01 -41.22
C ASN A 47 -1.81 9.62 -41.81
N SER A 48 -2.65 8.85 -42.51
CA SER A 48 -3.93 9.35 -43.02
C SER A 48 -4.89 9.72 -41.89
N ARG A 49 -4.87 9.02 -40.75
CA ARG A 49 -5.67 9.37 -39.57
C ARG A 49 -5.15 10.62 -38.86
N PHE A 50 -3.83 10.78 -38.76
CA PHE A 50 -3.24 11.99 -38.18
C PHE A 50 -3.42 13.21 -39.10
N GLN A 51 -3.27 13.03 -40.41
CA GLN A 51 -3.46 14.08 -41.42
C GLN A 51 -4.93 14.45 -41.64
N ALA A 52 -5.88 13.53 -41.45
CA ALA A 52 -7.31 13.84 -41.52
C ALA A 52 -7.78 14.78 -40.39
N VAL A 53 -6.98 14.96 -39.33
CA VAL A 53 -7.22 15.98 -38.29
C VAL A 53 -6.64 17.34 -38.71
N ASP A 54 -5.74 17.36 -39.70
CA ASP A 54 -5.01 18.53 -40.19
C ASP A 54 -5.52 19.06 -41.55
N GLU A 55 -6.54 18.46 -42.18
CA GLU A 55 -7.14 19.04 -43.39
C GLU A 55 -7.84 20.37 -43.03
N PRO A 56 -7.33 21.53 -43.49
CA PRO A 56 -8.03 22.78 -43.32
C PRO A 56 -9.24 22.72 -44.24
N SER A 57 -10.45 22.76 -43.68
CA SER A 57 -11.66 22.94 -44.46
C SER A 57 -11.53 24.21 -45.31
N GLU A 58 -11.30 24.06 -46.60
CA GLU A 58 -11.40 25.13 -47.59
C GLU A 58 -12.87 25.54 -47.69
N GLN A 59 -13.26 26.58 -46.95
CA GLN A 59 -14.34 27.52 -47.30
C GLN A 59 -14.40 28.65 -46.26
N THR A 60 -13.82 29.81 -46.61
CA THR A 60 -14.53 31.06 -46.92
C THR A 60 -13.58 32.23 -46.68
N THR A 61 -13.14 32.85 -47.77
CA THR A 61 -12.44 34.13 -47.76
C THR A 61 -13.46 35.22 -47.37
N SER A 62 -13.57 35.49 -46.06
CA SER A 62 -14.19 36.70 -45.55
C SER A 62 -13.34 37.25 -44.41
N ASN A 63 -12.89 38.48 -44.57
CA ASN A 63 -12.16 39.28 -43.58
C ASN A 63 -12.97 39.49 -42.30
N SER A 64 -12.95 38.51 -41.43
CA SER A 64 -13.19 38.65 -39.99
C SER A 64 -12.20 37.73 -39.29
N GLN A 65 -11.54 38.23 -38.26
CA GLN A 65 -10.66 37.47 -37.38
C GLN A 65 -11.41 36.24 -36.83
N ASN A 66 -11.37 35.11 -37.54
CA ASN A 66 -11.80 33.84 -37.01
C ASN A 66 -10.75 33.44 -35.97
N GLU A 67 -11.04 33.78 -34.72
CA GLU A 67 -10.31 33.37 -33.53
C GLU A 67 -10.30 31.82 -33.49
N GLN A 68 -9.33 31.22 -34.17
CA GLN A 68 -9.09 29.78 -34.08
C GLN A 68 -8.96 29.41 -32.60
N ALA A 69 -9.69 28.40 -32.16
CA ALA A 69 -9.64 27.95 -30.77
C ALA A 69 -8.25 27.36 -30.41
N ASP A 70 -7.98 27.32 -29.11
CA ASP A 70 -6.81 26.67 -28.54
C ASP A 70 -7.07 25.17 -28.31
N ALA A 71 -6.07 24.46 -27.79
CA ALA A 71 -6.15 23.02 -27.52
C ALA A 71 -7.27 22.60 -26.54
N PHE A 72 -7.90 23.56 -25.85
CA PHE A 72 -9.00 23.34 -24.92
C PHE A 72 -10.32 23.99 -25.38
N ALA A 73 -10.43 24.28 -26.68
CA ALA A 73 -11.58 24.91 -27.31
C ALA A 73 -11.93 26.30 -26.75
N LYS A 74 -10.93 27.05 -26.24
CA LYS A 74 -11.05 28.45 -25.80
C LYS A 74 -10.36 29.41 -26.77
N PRO A 75 -10.59 30.73 -26.70
CA PRO A 75 -9.93 31.68 -27.59
C PRO A 75 -8.39 31.56 -27.55
N ALA A 76 -7.75 31.35 -28.71
CA ALA A 76 -6.29 31.21 -28.83
C ALA A 76 -5.59 32.58 -28.86
N ILE A 77 -5.79 33.37 -27.82
CA ILE A 77 -5.22 34.71 -27.65
C ILE A 77 -3.88 34.61 -26.91
N ARG A 78 -2.89 35.43 -27.32
CA ARG A 78 -1.53 35.50 -26.73
C ARG A 78 -0.82 34.13 -26.69
N LEU A 79 -0.63 33.53 -27.86
CA LEU A 79 0.02 32.21 -27.99
C LEU A 79 1.55 32.26 -27.84
N ASP A 80 2.14 33.45 -27.80
CA ASP A 80 3.57 33.71 -27.70
C ASP A 80 4.08 33.71 -26.25
N GLU A 81 3.20 33.83 -25.26
CA GLU A 81 3.56 33.87 -23.84
C GLU A 81 3.72 32.47 -23.20
N SER A 82 4.64 32.35 -22.26
CA SER A 82 4.87 31.12 -21.49
C SER A 82 3.73 30.78 -20.52
N PHE A 83 3.63 29.52 -20.12
CA PHE A 83 2.73 29.13 -19.04
C PHE A 83 3.13 29.81 -17.72
N PRO A 84 2.16 30.31 -16.94
CA PRO A 84 2.48 30.92 -15.68
C PRO A 84 2.94 29.86 -14.66
N SER A 85 3.68 30.29 -13.66
CA SER A 85 4.06 29.44 -12.54
C SER A 85 3.00 29.45 -11.44
N VAL A 86 2.91 28.34 -10.72
CA VAL A 86 2.04 28.13 -9.56
C VAL A 86 2.92 27.89 -8.35
N ARG A 87 2.70 28.63 -7.26
CA ARG A 87 3.42 28.40 -5.99
C ARG A 87 2.63 27.40 -5.15
N LEU A 88 3.10 26.16 -5.07
CA LEU A 88 2.49 25.12 -4.27
C LEU A 88 3.16 24.97 -2.88
N PRO A 89 2.42 24.52 -1.86
CA PRO A 89 3.01 24.09 -0.59
C PRO A 89 4.08 23.02 -0.84
N VAL A 90 5.17 23.00 -0.07
CA VAL A 90 6.28 22.01 -0.18
C VAL A 90 7.11 22.10 -1.48
N LEU A 91 6.48 22.07 -2.66
CA LEU A 91 7.16 22.08 -3.96
C LEU A 91 7.63 23.48 -4.39
N GLY A 92 7.12 24.56 -3.81
CA GLY A 92 7.43 25.93 -4.23
C GLY A 92 6.92 26.20 -5.65
N ASN A 93 7.72 26.88 -6.47
CA ASN A 93 7.32 27.24 -7.84
C ASN A 93 7.25 26.00 -8.73
N VAL A 94 6.08 25.78 -9.33
CA VAL A 94 5.79 24.75 -10.33
C VAL A 94 5.43 25.42 -11.64
N ILE A 95 6.13 25.06 -12.70
CA ILE A 95 5.84 25.54 -14.06
C ILE A 95 4.89 24.54 -14.70
N LEU A 96 3.69 24.98 -15.11
CA LEU A 96 2.64 24.10 -15.63
C LEU A 96 3.07 23.37 -16.93
N ARG A 97 3.91 24.02 -17.74
CA ARG A 97 4.54 23.42 -18.92
C ARG A 97 5.88 24.12 -19.19
N SER A 98 6.94 23.35 -19.34
CA SER A 98 8.27 23.85 -19.71
C SER A 98 8.84 23.03 -20.85
N MET A 99 9.12 23.69 -21.97
CA MET A 99 9.77 23.11 -23.16
C MET A 99 10.87 24.09 -23.62
N SER A 100 11.90 24.27 -22.79
CA SER A 100 12.97 25.25 -23.02
C SER A 100 13.64 25.15 -24.40
N SER A 101 13.67 26.26 -25.14
CA SER A 101 14.45 26.40 -26.38
C SER A 101 15.96 26.17 -26.24
N GLU A 102 16.48 26.06 -25.02
CA GLU A 102 17.86 25.61 -24.73
C GLU A 102 18.06 24.12 -25.07
N SER A 103 16.99 23.31 -25.06
CA SER A 103 17.06 21.90 -25.43
C SER A 103 17.16 21.73 -26.96
N PRO A 104 18.25 21.18 -27.51
CA PRO A 104 18.47 21.12 -28.96
C PRO A 104 17.37 20.39 -29.74
N CYS A 105 16.78 19.35 -29.14
CA CYS A 105 15.69 18.60 -29.76
C CYS A 105 14.41 19.44 -29.94
N GLN A 106 14.08 20.32 -29.00
CA GLN A 106 12.86 21.12 -29.04
C GLN A 106 12.98 22.22 -30.10
N ARG A 107 14.17 22.85 -30.18
CA ARG A 107 14.50 23.81 -31.24
C ARG A 107 14.47 23.17 -32.63
N ARG A 108 15.02 21.95 -32.77
CA ARG A 108 15.06 21.23 -34.06
C ARG A 108 13.68 21.02 -34.68
N TYR A 109 12.66 20.78 -33.86
CA TYR A 109 11.30 20.51 -34.34
C TYR A 109 10.37 21.73 -34.26
N GLY A 110 10.85 22.91 -33.85
CA GLY A 110 10.00 24.10 -33.73
C GLY A 110 8.95 24.04 -32.61
N PHE A 111 9.11 23.11 -31.65
CA PHE A 111 8.19 22.91 -30.53
C PHE A 111 8.85 23.33 -29.21
N ALA A 112 9.36 24.55 -29.16
CA ALA A 112 9.96 25.14 -27.97
C ALA A 112 9.06 26.21 -27.34
N ASP A 113 9.24 26.42 -26.05
CA ASP A 113 8.60 27.42 -25.21
C ASP A 113 7.08 27.45 -25.42
N SER A 114 6.52 28.61 -25.77
CA SER A 114 5.09 28.81 -26.01
C SER A 114 4.61 28.13 -27.30
N GLN A 115 5.48 27.92 -28.29
CA GLN A 115 5.15 27.18 -29.53
C GLN A 115 5.01 25.67 -29.30
N SER A 116 5.43 25.16 -28.14
CA SER A 116 5.33 23.73 -27.83
C SER A 116 3.90 23.21 -27.67
N CYS A 117 2.91 24.08 -27.46
CA CYS A 117 1.50 23.71 -27.41
C CYS A 117 0.63 24.95 -27.63
N ARG A 118 -0.37 24.84 -28.51
CA ARG A 118 -1.31 25.93 -28.81
C ARG A 118 -2.32 26.10 -27.67
N VAL A 119 -1.96 26.89 -26.64
CA VAL A 119 -2.83 27.15 -25.48
C VAL A 119 -2.94 28.65 -25.25
N GLY A 120 -4.17 29.16 -25.38
CA GLY A 120 -4.48 30.57 -25.21
C GLY A 120 -4.36 31.01 -23.75
N GLN A 121 -4.27 32.31 -23.53
CA GLN A 121 -4.12 32.89 -22.20
C GLN A 121 -5.22 32.44 -21.22
N VAL A 122 -6.47 32.38 -21.66
CA VAL A 122 -7.61 31.99 -20.81
C VAL A 122 -7.39 30.59 -20.24
N SER A 123 -7.07 29.61 -21.08
CA SER A 123 -6.78 28.23 -20.66
C SER A 123 -5.54 28.14 -19.76
N ARG A 124 -4.47 28.89 -20.07
CA ARG A 124 -3.26 28.95 -19.23
C ARG A 124 -3.59 29.48 -17.82
N GLN A 125 -4.40 30.54 -17.74
CA GLN A 125 -4.80 31.15 -16.48
C GLN A 125 -5.77 30.26 -15.69
N ASP A 126 -6.71 29.60 -16.35
CA ASP A 126 -7.64 28.68 -15.69
C ASP A 126 -6.91 27.47 -15.10
N MET A 127 -5.91 26.94 -15.82
CA MET A 127 -5.06 25.86 -15.32
C MET A 127 -4.27 26.29 -14.07
N LYS A 128 -3.73 27.52 -14.08
CA LYS A 128 -3.08 28.13 -12.90
C LYS A 128 -4.05 28.25 -11.74
N ASN A 129 -5.19 28.90 -11.96
CA ASN A 129 -6.19 29.15 -10.92
C ASN A 129 -6.69 27.84 -10.32
N ALA A 130 -6.93 26.81 -11.14
CA ALA A 130 -7.36 25.50 -10.68
C ALA A 130 -6.31 24.84 -9.78
N LEU A 131 -5.03 24.84 -10.19
CA LEU A 131 -3.96 24.23 -9.41
C LEU A 131 -3.68 25.00 -8.10
N GLU A 132 -3.73 26.33 -8.12
CA GLU A 132 -3.65 27.17 -6.93
C GLU A 132 -4.81 26.89 -5.98
N TRP A 133 -6.02 26.76 -6.51
CA TRP A 133 -7.22 26.50 -5.72
C TRP A 133 -7.16 25.14 -5.03
N ILE A 134 -6.86 24.04 -5.75
CA ILE A 134 -6.75 22.71 -5.13
C ILE A 134 -5.53 22.57 -4.22
N GLY A 135 -4.52 23.43 -4.36
CA GLY A 135 -3.31 23.45 -3.53
C GLY A 135 -3.33 24.46 -2.38
N HIS A 136 -4.48 25.12 -2.15
CA HIS A 136 -4.59 26.14 -1.11
C HIS A 136 -4.41 25.53 0.30
N PRO A 137 -3.70 26.20 1.24
CA PRO A 137 -3.49 25.70 2.60
C PRO A 137 -4.75 25.21 3.32
N ASP A 138 -5.86 25.94 3.23
CA ASP A 138 -7.16 25.58 3.86
C ASP A 138 -7.80 24.28 3.33
N ARG A 139 -7.22 23.72 2.26
CA ARG A 139 -7.66 22.46 1.64
C ARG A 139 -6.67 21.33 1.82
N ARG A 140 -5.65 21.50 2.68
CA ARG A 140 -4.83 20.39 3.16
C ARG A 140 -5.74 19.30 3.72
N GLU A 141 -5.41 18.04 3.48
CA GLU A 141 -6.19 16.82 3.80
C GLU A 141 -7.52 16.68 3.03
N LYS A 142 -8.05 17.77 2.48
CA LYS A 142 -9.24 17.75 1.61
C LYS A 142 -8.84 17.40 0.18
N THR A 143 -8.16 18.32 -0.48
CA THR A 143 -7.79 18.17 -1.89
C THR A 143 -6.31 17.85 -2.09
N TRP A 144 -5.46 18.05 -1.08
CA TRP A 144 -4.04 17.76 -1.19
C TRP A 144 -3.39 17.35 0.14
N CYS A 145 -2.31 16.55 0.06
CA CYS A 145 -1.45 16.20 1.19
C CYS A 145 0.03 16.17 0.81
N ASP A 146 0.91 16.43 1.79
CA ASP A 146 2.35 16.23 1.65
C ASP A 146 2.69 14.73 1.69
N VAL A 147 3.45 14.26 0.71
CA VAL A 147 3.91 12.87 0.61
C VAL A 147 5.44 12.76 0.61
N SER A 148 6.14 13.84 0.97
CA SER A 148 7.60 13.91 0.91
C SER A 148 8.29 12.92 1.83
N SER A 149 7.65 12.58 2.95
CA SER A 149 8.15 11.63 3.94
C SER A 149 8.23 10.18 3.43
N LEU A 150 7.49 9.83 2.37
CA LEU A 150 7.41 8.45 1.88
C LEU A 150 8.63 8.04 1.05
N ASN A 151 9.20 8.99 0.29
CA ASN A 151 10.22 8.70 -0.73
C ASN A 151 11.47 9.59 -0.62
N SER A 152 11.64 10.35 0.47
CA SER A 152 12.76 11.29 0.66
C SER A 152 12.91 12.34 -0.46
N VAL A 153 11.82 12.61 -1.19
CA VAL A 153 11.74 13.54 -2.32
C VAL A 153 10.51 14.41 -2.09
N SER A 154 10.64 15.72 -2.29
CA SER A 154 9.50 16.64 -2.16
C SER A 154 8.35 16.22 -3.07
N GLY A 155 7.16 16.04 -2.51
CA GLY A 155 6.01 15.54 -3.24
C GLY A 155 4.67 15.95 -2.64
N LEU A 156 3.68 16.14 -3.51
CA LEU A 156 2.29 16.42 -3.15
C LEU A 156 1.37 15.43 -3.84
N LEU A 157 0.42 14.89 -3.09
CA LEU A 157 -0.73 14.18 -3.64
C LEU A 157 -1.92 15.13 -3.72
N PHE A 158 -2.65 15.07 -4.83
CA PHE A 158 -3.91 15.76 -5.04
C PHE A 158 -5.02 14.73 -5.27
N ALA A 159 -6.16 14.91 -4.62
CA ALA A 159 -7.35 14.09 -4.82
C ALA A 159 -8.62 14.94 -4.67
N TYR A 160 -9.44 15.02 -5.70
CA TYR A 160 -10.64 15.87 -5.70
C TYR A 160 -11.71 15.36 -6.68
N PRO A 161 -13.00 15.60 -6.41
CA PRO A 161 -14.07 15.33 -7.37
C PRO A 161 -14.00 16.30 -8.55
N SER A 162 -14.39 15.85 -9.75
CA SER A 162 -14.42 16.64 -10.98
C SER A 162 -15.46 17.76 -10.92
N GLN A 163 -16.49 17.60 -10.09
CA GLN A 163 -17.48 18.62 -9.77
C GLN A 163 -17.24 19.16 -8.36
N LYS A 164 -17.45 20.47 -8.17
CA LYS A 164 -17.22 21.13 -6.89
C LYS A 164 -18.35 20.81 -5.90
N PRO A 165 -18.10 20.09 -4.80
CA PRO A 165 -19.11 19.87 -3.77
C PRO A 165 -19.26 21.11 -2.89
N GLU A 166 -20.42 21.25 -2.23
CA GLU A 166 -20.63 22.26 -1.18
C GLU A 166 -19.67 22.04 -0.01
N VAL A 167 -19.55 20.78 0.44
CA VAL A 167 -18.62 20.36 1.49
C VAL A 167 -17.52 19.50 0.86
N ALA A 168 -16.28 20.00 0.89
CA ALA A 168 -15.15 19.30 0.31
C ALA A 168 -14.81 18.03 1.12
N PRO A 169 -14.84 16.84 0.51
CA PRO A 169 -14.46 15.60 1.19
C PRO A 169 -12.95 15.58 1.49
N GLU A 170 -12.58 14.88 2.55
CA GLU A 170 -11.20 14.61 3.00
C GLU A 170 -10.48 13.57 2.10
N LEU A 171 -10.55 13.74 0.78
CA LEU A 171 -10.08 12.74 -0.19
C LEU A 171 -8.56 12.51 -0.11
N ALA A 172 -7.77 13.57 0.02
CA ALA A 172 -6.32 13.43 0.16
C ALA A 172 -5.96 12.79 1.51
N GLY A 173 -6.69 13.15 2.58
CA GLY A 173 -6.56 12.59 3.92
C GLY A 173 -6.90 11.10 3.97
N LEU A 174 -7.90 10.64 3.22
CA LEU A 174 -8.22 9.21 3.08
C LEU A 174 -7.05 8.37 2.54
N ILE A 175 -6.16 8.98 1.75
CA ILE A 175 -5.02 8.30 1.14
C ILE A 175 -3.78 8.41 2.02
N VAL A 176 -3.50 9.59 2.56
CA VAL A 176 -2.24 9.88 3.28
C VAL A 176 -2.35 9.69 4.79
N GLY A 177 -3.53 9.87 5.36
CA GLY A 177 -3.75 10.08 6.78
C GLY A 177 -3.98 11.55 7.09
N LEU A 178 -4.60 11.81 8.24
CA LEU A 178 -4.82 13.14 8.80
C LEU A 178 -3.66 13.50 9.74
N ASP A 179 -3.28 14.77 9.78
CA ASP A 179 -2.24 15.25 10.68
C ASP A 179 -2.68 15.12 12.15
N ASN A 180 -1.71 14.87 13.04
CA ASN A 180 -1.99 14.65 14.46
C ASN A 180 -2.56 15.90 15.19
N GLU A 181 -2.50 17.10 14.61
CA GLU A 181 -3.07 18.33 15.22
C GLU A 181 -4.58 18.45 14.97
N THR A 182 -5.06 18.00 13.81
CA THR A 182 -6.49 17.89 13.48
C THR A 182 -7.14 16.67 14.14
N ASP A 183 -6.34 15.84 14.81
CA ASP A 183 -6.74 14.52 15.25
C ASP A 183 -5.90 14.00 16.45
N PRO A 184 -6.12 14.56 17.66
CA PRO A 184 -5.37 14.18 18.86
C PRO A 184 -5.64 12.74 19.33
N ASP A 185 -6.74 12.11 18.87
CA ASP A 185 -7.13 10.73 19.20
C ASP A 185 -6.70 9.70 18.13
N GLY A 186 -6.25 10.15 16.95
CA GLY A 186 -5.93 9.28 15.83
C GLY A 186 -7.18 8.64 15.20
N ALA A 187 -8.07 9.45 14.62
CA ALA A 187 -9.03 9.15 13.58
C ALA A 187 -8.47 8.05 12.68
N LYS A 188 -8.94 6.86 13.03
CA LYS A 188 -8.69 5.64 12.31
C LYS A 188 -9.17 5.84 10.89
N PHE A 189 -8.51 5.20 9.94
CA PHE A 189 -8.92 5.18 8.54
C PHE A 189 -10.44 5.00 8.38
N GLU A 190 -11.07 4.19 9.24
CA GLU A 190 -12.52 3.97 9.22
C GLU A 190 -13.36 5.23 9.42
N ALA A 191 -12.96 6.14 10.30
CA ALA A 191 -13.70 7.38 10.56
C ALA A 191 -13.57 8.35 9.37
N CYS A 192 -12.34 8.54 8.86
CA CYS A 192 -12.09 9.35 7.66
C CYS A 192 -12.83 8.75 6.44
N SER A 193 -12.72 7.44 6.24
CA SER A 193 -13.41 6.70 5.18
C SER A 193 -14.93 6.86 5.27
N ALA A 194 -15.53 6.78 6.46
CA ALA A 194 -16.96 7.00 6.63
C ALA A 194 -17.40 8.43 6.23
N ARG A 195 -16.64 9.45 6.63
CA ARG A 195 -16.92 10.85 6.24
C ARG A 195 -16.81 11.03 4.72
N VAL A 196 -15.72 10.58 4.12
CA VAL A 196 -15.47 10.72 2.68
C VAL A 196 -16.51 9.97 1.86
N THR A 197 -16.83 8.72 2.22
CA THR A 197 -17.84 7.92 1.52
C THR A 197 -19.23 8.53 1.63
N THR A 198 -19.60 9.11 2.78
CA THR A 198 -20.86 9.85 2.94
C THR A 198 -20.92 11.06 2.02
N SER A 199 -19.91 11.94 2.05
CA SER A 199 -19.88 13.14 1.19
C SER A 199 -19.93 12.80 -0.30
N LEU A 200 -19.22 11.75 -0.73
CA LEU A 200 -19.19 11.35 -2.13
C LEU A 200 -20.49 10.68 -2.58
N THR A 201 -21.17 9.96 -1.69
CA THR A 201 -22.48 9.39 -2.00
C THR A 201 -23.49 10.50 -2.28
N THR A 202 -23.53 11.53 -1.43
CA THR A 202 -24.36 12.73 -1.66
C THR A 202 -24.03 13.39 -3.00
N LEU A 203 -22.75 13.63 -3.27
CA LEU A 203 -22.30 14.24 -4.52
C LEU A 203 -22.65 13.39 -5.75
N SER A 204 -22.60 12.06 -5.65
CA SER A 204 -22.95 11.17 -6.76
C SER A 204 -24.45 11.20 -7.07
N HIS A 205 -25.31 11.50 -6.10
CA HIS A 205 -26.74 11.66 -6.33
C HIS A 205 -27.07 13.00 -7.00
N GLU A 206 -26.41 14.07 -6.58
CA GLU A 206 -26.56 15.41 -7.16
C GLU A 206 -25.96 15.49 -8.57
N ALA A 207 -24.85 14.79 -8.79
CA ALA A 207 -24.06 14.85 -10.01
C ALA A 207 -23.52 13.46 -10.41
N PRO A 208 -24.32 12.64 -11.13
CA PRO A 208 -23.97 11.25 -11.47
C PRO A 208 -22.72 11.08 -12.34
N SER A 209 -22.32 12.10 -13.09
CA SER A 209 -21.11 12.10 -13.93
C SER A 209 -19.83 12.51 -13.16
N THR A 210 -19.90 12.64 -11.83
CA THR A 210 -18.74 12.99 -11.02
C THR A 210 -17.70 11.87 -11.04
N GLU A 211 -16.45 12.27 -11.28
CA GLU A 211 -15.26 11.42 -11.19
C GLU A 211 -14.37 11.94 -10.08
N VAL A 212 -13.57 11.07 -9.47
CA VAL A 212 -12.49 11.46 -8.57
C VAL A 212 -11.19 11.46 -9.34
N ARG A 213 -10.50 12.61 -9.34
CA ARG A 213 -9.19 12.79 -9.97
C ARG A 213 -8.11 12.71 -8.92
N VAL A 214 -7.15 11.83 -9.12
CA VAL A 214 -5.99 11.67 -8.24
C VAL A 214 -4.73 11.86 -9.05
N PHE A 215 -3.79 12.68 -8.57
CA PHE A 215 -2.47 12.75 -9.17
C PHE A 215 -1.42 13.14 -8.14
N VAL A 216 -0.15 12.84 -8.45
CA VAL A 216 0.98 13.09 -7.56
C VAL A 216 2.05 13.87 -8.31
N LEU A 217 2.47 15.00 -7.74
CA LEU A 217 3.56 15.81 -8.23
C LEU A 217 4.80 15.62 -7.35
N THR A 218 5.97 15.47 -7.95
CA THR A 218 7.24 15.35 -7.23
C THR A 218 8.33 16.22 -7.84
N LYS A 219 9.35 16.58 -7.04
CA LYS A 219 10.58 17.24 -7.51
C LYS A 219 11.80 16.35 -7.20
N PRO A 220 12.07 15.30 -8.01
CA PRO A 220 13.13 14.33 -7.73
C PRO A 220 14.53 14.93 -7.70
N ASP A 221 14.78 16.00 -8.46
CA ASP A 221 16.06 16.72 -8.50
C ASP A 221 16.01 18.07 -7.74
N GLY A 222 14.92 18.35 -7.01
CA GLY A 222 14.69 19.63 -6.34
C GLY A 222 14.23 20.77 -7.26
N PHE A 223 14.28 20.59 -8.58
CA PHE A 223 13.97 21.66 -9.55
C PHE A 223 12.78 21.32 -10.43
N ARG A 224 12.83 20.19 -11.14
CA ARG A 224 11.85 19.78 -12.16
C ARG A 224 10.68 19.08 -11.52
N THR A 225 9.48 19.63 -11.70
CA THR A 225 8.25 18.95 -11.29
C THR A 225 7.90 17.85 -12.28
N LYS A 226 7.63 16.64 -11.77
CA LYS A 226 7.15 15.50 -12.54
C LYS A 226 5.82 15.01 -12.00
N VAL A 227 4.97 14.51 -12.89
CA VAL A 227 3.78 13.73 -12.51
C VAL A 227 4.23 12.29 -12.27
N LEU A 228 4.14 11.84 -11.02
CA LEU A 228 4.52 10.47 -10.65
C LEU A 228 3.40 9.46 -10.96
N SER A 229 2.16 9.87 -10.72
CA SER A 229 0.95 9.07 -10.98
C SER A 229 -0.21 10.01 -11.27
N SER A 230 -1.13 9.58 -12.13
CA SER A 230 -2.40 10.26 -12.39
C SER A 230 -3.45 9.24 -12.78
N GLY A 231 -4.64 9.36 -12.19
CA GLY A 231 -5.78 8.51 -12.48
C GLY A 231 -7.10 9.25 -12.33
N ARG A 232 -8.11 8.73 -13.01
CA ARG A 232 -9.51 9.18 -12.91
C ARG A 232 -10.35 7.97 -12.58
N TYR A 233 -11.19 8.09 -11.55
CA TYR A 233 -11.96 6.98 -11.02
C TYR A 233 -13.42 7.40 -10.88
N SER A 234 -14.34 6.48 -11.12
CA SER A 234 -15.74 6.73 -10.76
C SER A 234 -15.87 6.86 -9.24
N VAL A 235 -16.88 7.59 -8.78
CA VAL A 235 -17.21 7.65 -7.35
C VAL A 235 -17.52 6.25 -6.81
N GLU A 236 -18.27 5.44 -7.58
CA GLU A 236 -18.60 4.06 -7.23
C GLU A 236 -17.35 3.21 -6.98
N ARG A 237 -16.30 3.33 -7.82
CA ARG A 237 -15.05 2.60 -7.62
C ARG A 237 -14.41 2.97 -6.28
N LEU A 238 -14.36 4.26 -5.94
CA LEU A 238 -13.77 4.70 -4.67
C LEU A 238 -14.58 4.22 -3.45
N LEU A 239 -15.92 4.25 -3.53
CA LEU A 239 -16.80 3.75 -2.47
C LEU A 239 -16.58 2.23 -2.25
N THR A 240 -16.48 1.48 -3.34
CA THR A 240 -16.23 0.04 -3.31
C THR A 240 -14.84 -0.26 -2.78
N SER A 241 -13.81 0.44 -3.29
CA SER A 241 -12.43 0.24 -2.86
C SER A 241 -12.23 0.53 -1.38
N ALA A 242 -12.90 1.55 -0.82
CA ALA A 242 -12.83 1.85 0.61
C ALA A 242 -13.41 0.73 1.48
N LYS A 243 -14.54 0.13 1.05
CA LYS A 243 -15.16 -1.01 1.73
C LYS A 243 -14.28 -2.27 1.62
N GLU A 244 -13.77 -2.55 0.42
CA GLU A 244 -12.84 -3.65 0.17
C GLU A 244 -11.57 -3.50 1.00
N TRP A 245 -10.95 -2.32 1.03
CA TRP A 245 -9.74 -2.06 1.80
C TRP A 245 -9.90 -2.43 3.26
N LYS A 246 -11.01 -2.00 3.88
CA LYS A 246 -11.37 -2.35 5.26
C LYS A 246 -11.56 -3.86 5.45
N ALA A 247 -12.25 -4.53 4.52
CA ALA A 247 -12.47 -5.98 4.58
C ALA A 247 -11.16 -6.76 4.44
N CYS A 248 -10.31 -6.38 3.47
CA CYS A 248 -9.00 -6.95 3.25
C CYS A 248 -8.08 -6.76 4.46
N CYS A 249 -8.03 -5.58 5.07
CA CYS A 249 -7.23 -5.37 6.28
C CYS A 249 -7.68 -6.24 7.46
N ARG A 250 -8.98 -6.58 7.52
CA ARG A 250 -9.56 -7.48 8.54
C ARG A 250 -9.47 -8.95 8.17
N ASN A 251 -8.78 -9.30 7.09
CA ASN A 251 -8.45 -10.65 6.68
C ASN A 251 -7.32 -11.26 7.54
N ILE A 252 -7.46 -11.14 8.86
CA ILE A 252 -6.52 -11.64 9.86
C ILE A 252 -7.24 -12.49 10.92
N PRO A 253 -6.54 -13.43 11.58
CA PRO A 253 -7.03 -14.07 12.80
C PRO A 253 -7.19 -13.05 13.94
N SER A 254 -7.73 -13.50 15.08
CA SER A 254 -7.73 -12.69 16.31
C SER A 254 -6.28 -12.41 16.74
N ILE A 255 -5.88 -11.13 16.66
CA ILE A 255 -4.56 -10.63 17.05
C ILE A 255 -4.79 -9.42 17.95
N LEU A 256 -4.02 -9.37 19.04
CA LEU A 256 -3.92 -8.21 19.91
C LEU A 256 -2.45 -7.88 20.10
N ILE A 257 -2.11 -6.61 20.06
CA ILE A 257 -0.74 -6.11 20.25
C ILE A 257 -0.69 -5.36 21.58
N ARG A 258 0.29 -5.68 22.41
CA ARG A 258 0.44 -5.03 23.71
C ARG A 258 1.11 -3.67 23.53
N GLN A 259 0.50 -2.62 24.09
CA GLN A 259 0.96 -1.24 23.96
C GLN A 259 1.31 -0.66 25.34
N PHE A 260 2.21 0.32 25.34
CA PHE A 260 2.44 1.15 26.53
C PHE A 260 1.19 1.96 26.82
N GLY A 261 0.89 2.20 28.10
CA GLY A 261 -0.18 3.09 28.51
C GLY A 261 0.07 4.54 28.04
N ALA A 262 -0.99 5.33 27.94
CA ALA A 262 -0.95 6.68 27.36
C ALA A 262 -0.04 7.63 28.15
N LYS A 263 0.02 7.47 29.47
CA LYS A 263 0.86 8.27 30.38
C LYS A 263 1.84 7.38 31.13
N LYS A 264 2.94 8.00 31.60
CA LYS A 264 3.92 7.32 32.45
C LYS A 264 3.24 6.86 33.75
N GLY A 265 3.23 5.55 33.99
CA GLY A 265 2.56 4.93 35.14
C GLY A 265 1.26 4.20 34.78
N ASP A 266 0.71 4.44 33.59
CA ASP A 266 -0.44 3.69 33.10
C ASP A 266 -0.06 2.23 32.83
N LYS A 267 -1.00 1.32 33.13
CA LYS A 267 -0.81 -0.10 32.86
C LYS A 267 -0.79 -0.34 31.34
N PRO A 268 0.11 -1.22 30.85
CA PRO A 268 0.04 -1.69 29.47
C PRO A 268 -1.34 -2.26 29.14
N TYR A 269 -1.80 -2.04 27.92
CA TYR A 269 -3.09 -2.53 27.44
C TYR A 269 -2.94 -3.29 26.13
N TRP A 270 -3.94 -4.09 25.78
CA TRP A 270 -4.01 -4.79 24.51
C TRP A 270 -4.82 -3.97 23.50
N ALA A 271 -4.24 -3.71 22.34
CA ALA A 271 -4.87 -3.00 21.26
C ALA A 271 -5.14 -3.93 20.07
N GLU A 272 -6.26 -3.72 19.39
CA GLU A 272 -6.54 -4.35 18.10
C GLU A 272 -5.70 -3.67 17.00
N PRO A 273 -5.26 -4.43 15.97
CA PRO A 273 -4.59 -3.86 14.80
C PRO A 273 -5.40 -2.75 14.13
N PHE A 274 -4.70 -1.72 13.66
CA PHE A 274 -5.32 -0.59 12.97
C PHE A 274 -5.52 -0.88 11.50
N ILE A 275 -6.50 -0.23 10.88
CA ILE A 275 -6.63 -0.21 9.43
C ILE A 275 -5.71 0.89 8.89
N PRO A 276 -4.66 0.53 8.11
CA PRO A 276 -3.70 1.50 7.62
C PRO A 276 -4.31 2.42 6.55
N TYR A 277 -3.86 3.66 6.53
CA TYR A 277 -3.96 4.50 5.34
C TYR A 277 -3.03 3.96 4.23
N PRO A 278 -3.35 4.16 2.93
CA PRO A 278 -2.47 3.75 1.84
C PRO A 278 -1.02 4.25 1.98
N ALA A 279 -0.80 5.49 2.43
CA ALA A 279 0.56 6.00 2.71
C ALA A 279 1.26 5.28 3.88
N GLU A 280 0.51 4.85 4.90
CA GLU A 280 1.08 4.05 6.01
C GLU A 280 1.51 2.66 5.55
N VAL A 281 0.81 2.07 4.57
CA VAL A 281 1.25 0.82 3.92
C VAL A 281 2.60 1.03 3.25
N VAL A 282 2.74 2.10 2.47
CA VAL A 282 4.02 2.46 1.81
C VAL A 282 5.12 2.68 2.85
N SER A 283 4.81 3.39 3.94
CA SER A 283 5.78 3.61 5.03
C SER A 283 6.25 2.30 5.67
N CYS A 284 5.35 1.35 5.93
CA CYS A 284 5.72 0.04 6.48
C CYS A 284 6.56 -0.77 5.49
N LEU A 285 6.20 -0.76 4.19
CA LEU A 285 6.97 -1.45 3.15
C LEU A 285 8.39 -0.88 3.02
N ASN A 286 8.55 0.43 3.17
CA ASN A 286 9.84 1.12 3.12
C ASN A 286 10.58 1.16 4.47
N THR A 287 10.19 0.36 5.47
CA THR A 287 10.87 0.32 6.77
C THR A 287 11.44 -1.07 7.04
N ALA A 288 12.76 -1.20 6.97
CA ALA A 288 13.48 -2.42 7.34
C ALA A 288 13.78 -2.44 8.84
N TRP A 289 13.41 -3.53 9.50
CA TRP A 289 13.58 -3.74 10.93
C TRP A 289 14.77 -4.66 11.21
N GLU A 290 15.63 -4.20 12.10
CA GLU A 290 16.84 -4.91 12.53
C GLU A 290 16.92 -5.02 14.06
N ARG A 291 17.95 -5.73 14.55
CA ARG A 291 18.27 -5.85 15.99
C ARG A 291 17.03 -6.28 16.80
N SER A 292 16.43 -7.39 16.39
CA SER A 292 15.20 -7.92 16.98
C SER A 292 14.06 -6.89 17.00
N GLY A 293 13.88 -6.15 15.90
CA GLY A 293 12.80 -5.19 15.75
C GLY A 293 12.91 -3.94 16.63
N THR A 294 14.09 -3.60 17.14
CA THR A 294 14.30 -2.38 17.95
C THR A 294 14.90 -1.24 17.15
N HIS A 295 15.52 -1.55 16.01
CA HIS A 295 16.07 -0.57 15.08
C HIS A 295 15.30 -0.60 13.77
N ALA A 296 14.99 0.58 13.23
CA ALA A 296 14.25 0.73 11.99
C ALA A 296 15.03 1.66 11.05
N GLU A 297 15.25 1.19 9.84
CA GLU A 297 15.92 1.91 8.76
C GLU A 297 14.94 2.15 7.60
N GLN A 298 15.03 3.31 6.97
CA GLN A 298 14.24 3.61 5.78
C GLN A 298 14.93 3.02 4.55
N VAL A 299 14.21 2.20 3.81
CA VAL A 299 14.68 1.58 2.57
C VAL A 299 13.76 1.99 1.42
N PRO A 300 14.30 2.53 0.31
CA PRO A 300 13.48 2.89 -0.84
C PRO A 300 12.96 1.63 -1.55
N GLY A 301 11.72 1.66 -2.03
CA GLY A 301 11.19 0.56 -2.84
C GLY A 301 9.77 0.78 -3.36
N PHE A 302 8.91 1.38 -2.53
CA PHE A 302 7.52 1.67 -2.86
C PHE A 302 7.27 3.17 -2.83
N GLY A 303 6.41 3.65 -3.73
CA GLY A 303 5.93 5.02 -3.71
C GLY A 303 4.43 5.10 -3.43
N ILE A 304 3.93 6.32 -3.23
CA ILE A 304 2.49 6.53 -3.06
C ILE A 304 1.65 6.05 -4.26
N GLY A 305 2.23 6.00 -5.46
CA GLY A 305 1.60 5.38 -6.63
C GLY A 305 1.29 3.90 -6.43
N ASP A 306 2.15 3.15 -5.72
CA ASP A 306 1.89 1.75 -5.38
C ASP A 306 0.81 1.62 -4.29
N GLY A 307 0.80 2.54 -3.32
CA GLY A 307 -0.27 2.62 -2.31
C GLY A 307 -1.64 2.90 -2.93
N LEU A 308 -1.69 3.83 -3.90
CA LEU A 308 -2.87 4.06 -4.72
C LEU A 308 -3.23 2.83 -5.56
N GLY A 309 -2.23 2.14 -6.12
CA GLY A 309 -2.42 0.90 -6.85
C GLY A 309 -3.12 -0.18 -6.02
N LEU A 310 -2.66 -0.41 -4.79
CA LEU A 310 -3.29 -1.37 -3.87
C LEU A 310 -4.73 -0.99 -3.49
N LEU A 311 -5.03 0.31 -3.43
CA LEU A 311 -6.36 0.82 -3.10
C LEU A 311 -7.30 0.70 -4.30
N LEU A 312 -6.89 1.20 -5.48
CA LEU A 312 -7.78 1.53 -6.58
C LEU A 312 -7.71 0.57 -7.77
N GLU A 313 -6.59 -0.10 -8.01
CA GLU A 313 -6.42 -0.98 -9.17
C GLU A 313 -7.07 -2.35 -8.95
N GLU A 314 -7.26 -3.08 -10.06
CA GLU A 314 -7.82 -4.43 -10.08
C GLU A 314 -6.99 -5.35 -11.01
N GLY A 315 -7.32 -6.64 -11.02
CA GLY A 315 -6.76 -7.60 -11.97
C GLY A 315 -5.24 -7.80 -11.85
N VAL A 316 -4.57 -7.89 -12.99
CA VAL A 316 -3.14 -8.27 -13.08
C VAL A 316 -2.22 -7.23 -12.44
N VAL A 317 -2.53 -5.93 -12.61
CA VAL A 317 -1.74 -4.82 -12.05
C VAL A 317 -1.74 -4.90 -10.53
N LEU A 318 -2.93 -5.03 -9.92
CA LEU A 318 -3.08 -5.20 -8.49
C LEU A 318 -2.30 -6.41 -7.97
N LYS A 319 -2.43 -7.58 -8.62
CA LYS A 319 -1.73 -8.81 -8.21
C LYS A 319 -0.21 -8.66 -8.29
N ALA A 320 0.32 -7.96 -9.30
CA ALA A 320 1.75 -7.69 -9.41
C ALA A 320 2.27 -6.81 -8.26
N ILE A 321 1.54 -5.74 -7.94
CA ILE A 321 1.89 -4.85 -6.82
C ILE A 321 1.83 -5.62 -5.49
N ALA A 322 0.75 -6.36 -5.25
CA ALA A 322 0.55 -7.14 -4.02
C ALA A 322 1.62 -8.23 -3.85
N THR A 323 2.02 -8.92 -4.92
CA THR A 323 3.07 -9.95 -4.91
C THR A 323 4.43 -9.35 -4.53
N ARG A 324 4.79 -8.20 -5.11
CA ARG A 324 6.03 -7.50 -4.73
C ARG A 324 5.95 -7.00 -3.28
N ALA A 325 4.82 -6.42 -2.89
CA ALA A 325 4.61 -5.86 -1.57
C ALA A 325 4.70 -6.92 -0.46
N ILE A 326 4.11 -8.10 -0.64
CA ILE A 326 4.12 -9.13 0.42
C ILE A 326 5.53 -9.67 0.66
N ARG A 327 6.31 -9.87 -0.42
CA ARG A 327 7.73 -10.23 -0.33
C ARG A 327 8.51 -9.19 0.46
N THR A 328 8.39 -7.92 0.07
CA THR A 328 9.11 -6.83 0.76
C THR A 328 8.69 -6.70 2.21
N LEU A 329 7.38 -6.79 2.50
CA LEU A 329 6.87 -6.71 3.87
C LEU A 329 7.46 -7.81 4.75
N ILE A 330 7.54 -9.05 4.26
CA ILE A 330 8.13 -10.17 5.00
C ILE A 330 9.59 -9.87 5.29
N THR A 331 10.39 -9.56 4.26
CA THR A 331 11.81 -9.28 4.43
C THR A 331 12.06 -8.16 5.42
N ASN A 332 11.31 -7.06 5.30
CA ASN A 332 11.57 -5.85 6.06
C ASN A 332 10.99 -5.89 7.47
N SER A 333 9.91 -6.64 7.73
CA SER A 333 9.24 -6.65 9.04
C SER A 333 9.47 -7.90 9.88
N LEU A 334 10.13 -8.94 9.33
CA LEU A 334 10.28 -10.24 9.99
C LEU A 334 10.79 -10.13 11.43
N THR A 335 11.89 -9.40 11.65
CA THR A 335 12.50 -9.32 12.99
C THR A 335 11.59 -8.64 14.01
N LEU A 336 10.81 -7.63 13.59
CA LEU A 336 9.82 -6.98 14.45
C LEU A 336 8.64 -7.88 14.75
N VAL A 337 8.09 -8.58 13.76
CA VAL A 337 6.97 -9.51 13.97
C VAL A 337 7.35 -10.61 14.96
N LEU A 338 8.55 -11.18 14.83
CA LEU A 338 9.05 -12.19 15.75
C LEU A 338 9.28 -11.64 17.17
N ALA A 339 9.85 -10.43 17.28
CA ALA A 339 10.06 -9.79 18.58
C ALA A 339 8.75 -9.43 19.29
N LEU A 340 7.74 -8.96 18.54
CA LEU A 340 6.38 -8.72 19.05
C LEU A 340 5.78 -10.01 19.61
N GLY A 341 5.80 -11.11 18.84
CA GLY A 341 5.29 -12.39 19.30
C GLY A 341 5.98 -12.88 20.58
N GLN A 342 7.31 -12.78 20.63
CA GLN A 342 8.09 -13.14 21.82
C GLN A 342 7.77 -12.26 23.04
N ALA A 343 7.69 -10.95 22.87
CA ALA A 343 7.36 -10.01 23.95
C ALA A 343 5.96 -10.29 24.50
N HIS A 344 4.98 -10.54 23.61
CA HIS A 344 3.61 -10.90 24.01
C HIS A 344 3.57 -12.17 24.85
N ARG A 345 4.36 -13.21 24.51
CA ARG A 345 4.37 -14.46 25.29
C ARG A 345 4.95 -14.30 26.69
N GLN A 346 5.78 -13.28 26.89
CA GLN A 346 6.31 -12.91 28.20
C GLN A 346 5.43 -11.90 28.93
N GLY A 347 4.29 -11.48 28.35
CA GLY A 347 3.47 -10.43 28.93
C GLY A 347 4.23 -9.10 29.01
N LEU A 348 5.05 -8.79 28.00
CA LEU A 348 5.82 -7.55 27.88
C LEU A 348 5.33 -6.72 26.69
N VAL A 349 5.62 -5.42 26.73
CA VAL A 349 5.47 -4.53 25.56
C VAL A 349 6.81 -4.48 24.85
N HIS A 350 6.82 -4.72 23.54
CA HIS A 350 8.03 -4.55 22.74
C HIS A 350 8.33 -3.05 22.58
N PRO A 351 9.55 -2.57 22.85
CA PRO A 351 9.88 -1.16 22.67
C PRO A 351 10.06 -0.80 21.20
N LEU A 352 9.32 0.22 20.73
CA LEU A 352 9.50 0.84 19.41
C LEU A 352 9.84 2.33 19.58
N GLY A 353 10.65 2.88 18.67
CA GLY A 353 10.90 4.31 18.61
C GLY A 353 9.61 5.09 18.29
N LYS A 354 9.45 6.29 18.87
CA LYS A 354 8.23 7.12 18.72
C LYS A 354 7.77 7.29 17.27
N LYS A 355 8.72 7.48 16.35
CA LYS A 355 8.46 7.66 14.91
C LYS A 355 7.71 6.48 14.27
N TYR A 356 7.98 5.25 14.73
CA TYR A 356 7.48 4.02 14.11
C TYR A 356 6.53 3.24 15.02
N GLY A 357 6.08 3.82 16.15
CA GLY A 357 5.28 3.12 17.16
C GLY A 357 4.00 2.48 16.60
N LYS A 358 3.35 3.15 15.63
CA LYS A 358 2.13 2.65 14.98
C LYS A 358 2.37 1.39 14.14
N GLN A 359 3.58 1.13 13.64
CA GLN A 359 3.82 -0.01 12.72
C GLN A 359 3.49 -1.37 13.36
N SER A 360 3.72 -1.52 14.67
CA SER A 360 3.32 -2.74 15.39
C SER A 360 1.81 -3.06 15.29
N LEU A 361 0.96 -2.03 15.17
CA LEU A 361 -0.48 -2.14 15.01
C LEU A 361 -0.93 -2.21 13.55
N LEU A 362 -0.11 -1.73 12.62
CA LEU A 362 -0.43 -1.71 11.18
C LEU A 362 -0.05 -3.03 10.49
N LEU A 363 1.12 -3.58 10.82
CA LEU A 363 1.69 -4.75 10.14
C LEU A 363 0.74 -5.95 10.02
N PRO A 364 0.02 -6.39 11.08
CA PRO A 364 -0.93 -7.50 10.94
C PRO A 364 -1.98 -7.23 9.87
N SER A 365 -2.59 -6.04 9.88
CA SER A 365 -3.59 -5.62 8.91
C SER A 365 -3.02 -5.53 7.49
N ILE A 366 -1.77 -5.11 7.33
CA ILE A 366 -1.11 -5.08 6.01
C ILE A 366 -0.87 -6.50 5.49
N PHE A 367 -0.47 -7.46 6.33
CA PHE A 367 -0.43 -8.88 5.92
C PHE A 367 -1.79 -9.37 5.46
N GLY A 368 -2.85 -9.11 6.23
CA GLY A 368 -4.22 -9.45 5.85
C GLY A 368 -4.65 -8.83 4.52
N LEU A 369 -4.35 -7.54 4.34
CA LEU A 369 -4.62 -6.79 3.11
C LEU A 369 -3.97 -7.45 1.90
N LEU A 370 -2.66 -7.69 1.96
CA LEU A 370 -1.91 -8.25 0.85
C LEU A 370 -2.32 -9.69 0.54
N LEU A 371 -2.60 -10.51 1.55
CA LEU A 371 -3.14 -11.86 1.36
C LEU A 371 -4.50 -11.83 0.68
N ALA A 372 -5.41 -10.94 1.11
CA ALA A 372 -6.73 -10.82 0.49
C ALA A 372 -6.64 -10.34 -0.97
N LYS A 373 -5.74 -9.39 -1.26
CA LYS A 373 -5.49 -8.91 -2.65
C LYS A 373 -4.79 -9.97 -3.52
N LEU A 374 -4.26 -11.03 -2.92
CA LEU A 374 -3.73 -12.23 -3.58
C LEU A 374 -4.71 -13.42 -3.53
N ASP A 375 -5.99 -13.15 -3.25
CA ASP A 375 -7.08 -14.13 -3.17
C ASP A 375 -6.91 -15.21 -2.07
N ARG A 376 -6.23 -14.86 -0.97
CA ARG A 376 -6.02 -15.76 0.18
C ARG A 376 -6.79 -15.26 1.39
N LEU A 377 -7.89 -15.94 1.71
CA LEU A 377 -8.82 -15.53 2.75
C LEU A 377 -8.63 -16.30 4.06
N LYS A 378 -8.82 -15.63 5.20
CA LYS A 378 -8.58 -16.18 6.54
C LYS A 378 -9.43 -17.39 6.87
N GLY A 379 -10.64 -17.49 6.31
CA GLY A 379 -11.51 -18.65 6.49
C GLY A 379 -10.88 -19.95 5.95
N GLU A 380 -10.00 -19.83 4.97
CA GLU A 380 -9.30 -20.93 4.32
C GLU A 380 -7.88 -21.09 4.89
N PHE A 381 -7.06 -20.03 4.84
CA PHE A 381 -5.66 -20.16 5.21
C PHE A 381 -5.42 -20.49 6.68
N MET A 382 -6.34 -20.14 7.59
CA MET A 382 -6.20 -20.47 9.02
C MET A 382 -6.28 -21.97 9.30
N LYS A 383 -6.82 -22.75 8.36
CA LYS A 383 -6.83 -24.22 8.38
C LYS A 383 -5.65 -24.80 7.58
N GLY A 384 -4.90 -23.94 6.91
CA GLY A 384 -3.80 -24.30 6.04
C GLY A 384 -2.50 -24.61 6.81
N PRO A 385 -1.62 -25.44 6.23
CA PRO A 385 -0.38 -25.85 6.88
C PRO A 385 0.52 -24.70 7.37
N PRO A 386 0.78 -23.63 6.58
CA PRO A 386 1.70 -22.56 7.02
C PRO A 386 1.21 -21.85 8.29
N PHE A 387 -0.08 -21.52 8.35
CA PHE A 387 -0.69 -20.89 9.51
C PHE A 387 -0.61 -21.79 10.75
N LEU A 388 -0.97 -23.07 10.61
CA LEU A 388 -0.96 -24.03 11.72
C LEU A 388 0.46 -24.27 12.25
N VAL A 389 1.49 -24.28 11.39
CA VAL A 389 2.90 -24.33 11.81
C VAL A 389 3.25 -23.11 12.66
N GLY A 390 2.89 -21.90 12.21
CA GLY A 390 3.11 -20.67 12.98
C GLY A 390 2.40 -20.72 14.35
N ARG A 391 1.15 -21.20 14.36
CA ARG A 391 0.36 -21.40 15.58
C ARG A 391 1.00 -22.39 16.54
N LEU A 392 1.49 -23.53 16.03
CA LEU A 392 2.17 -24.56 16.79
C LEU A 392 3.44 -24.03 17.46
N LEU A 393 4.28 -23.31 16.70
CA LEU A 393 5.50 -22.68 17.21
C LEU A 393 5.19 -21.65 18.29
N SER A 394 4.13 -20.87 18.09
CA SER A 394 3.69 -19.92 19.10
C SER A 394 3.18 -20.60 20.39
N LEU A 395 2.49 -21.73 20.30
CA LEU A 395 2.03 -22.46 21.48
C LEU A 395 3.20 -23.12 22.22
N ALA A 396 4.22 -23.58 21.49
CA ALA A 396 5.45 -24.11 22.08
C ALA A 396 6.21 -23.02 22.86
N ASP A 397 6.27 -21.80 22.35
CA ASP A 397 6.83 -20.64 23.06
C ASP A 397 6.08 -20.35 24.37
N GLN A 398 4.74 -20.39 24.34
CA GLN A 398 3.93 -20.20 25.56
C GLN A 398 4.19 -21.28 26.59
N LEU A 399 4.25 -22.55 26.18
CA LEU A 399 4.57 -23.65 27.07
C LEU A 399 5.98 -23.50 27.68
N HIS A 400 6.96 -23.08 26.87
CA HIS A 400 8.32 -22.83 27.34
C HIS A 400 8.37 -21.68 28.37
N VAL A 401 7.63 -20.58 28.15
CA VAL A 401 7.52 -19.50 29.15
C VAL A 401 6.94 -20.00 30.47
N GLN A 402 5.85 -20.79 30.43
CA GLN A 402 5.27 -21.36 31.66
C GLN A 402 6.26 -22.27 32.38
N TYR A 403 7.02 -23.08 31.65
CA TYR A 403 8.10 -23.88 32.22
C TYR A 403 9.16 -23.00 32.91
N CYS A 404 9.54 -21.87 32.31
CA CYS A 404 10.49 -20.94 32.92
C CYS A 404 9.96 -20.33 34.23
N HIS A 405 8.67 -19.98 34.31
CA HIS A 405 8.06 -19.53 35.56
C HIS A 405 8.10 -20.63 36.63
N GLY A 406 7.61 -21.83 36.31
CA GLY A 406 7.50 -22.92 37.29
C GLY A 406 8.83 -23.57 37.71
N VAL A 407 9.81 -23.67 36.81
CA VAL A 407 11.07 -24.41 37.04
C VAL A 407 12.27 -23.49 37.16
N ARG A 408 12.31 -22.40 36.38
CA ARG A 408 13.46 -21.48 36.33
C ARG A 408 13.23 -20.17 37.09
N LYS A 409 12.24 -20.13 37.99
CA LYS A 409 11.91 -18.95 38.81
C LYS A 409 11.71 -17.67 37.96
N GLY A 410 11.10 -17.83 36.79
CA GLY A 410 10.82 -16.75 35.83
C GLY A 410 12.00 -16.31 34.98
N GLN A 411 13.15 -16.99 35.02
CA GLN A 411 14.25 -16.70 34.10
C GLN A 411 13.96 -17.24 32.69
N VAL A 412 13.36 -16.39 31.85
CA VAL A 412 13.06 -16.68 30.45
C VAL A 412 14.30 -16.42 29.57
N PRO A 413 14.72 -17.37 28.70
CA PRO A 413 15.85 -17.17 27.80
C PRO A 413 15.53 -16.12 26.71
N PRO A 414 16.58 -15.53 26.09
CA PRO A 414 16.40 -14.55 25.01
C PRO A 414 15.80 -15.14 23.73
N GLN A 415 15.77 -16.47 23.57
CA GLN A 415 15.05 -17.15 22.50
C GLN A 415 14.22 -18.29 23.08
N LEU A 416 12.96 -18.33 22.67
CA LEU A 416 12.03 -19.41 23.00
C LEU A 416 12.09 -20.52 21.92
N VAL A 417 11.52 -21.68 22.23
CA VAL A 417 11.77 -22.90 21.45
C VAL A 417 11.15 -22.84 20.05
N GLY A 418 9.98 -22.23 19.93
CA GLY A 418 9.28 -22.00 18.67
C GLY A 418 9.86 -20.82 17.91
N ASN A 419 10.06 -19.66 18.57
CA ASN A 419 10.68 -18.48 17.96
C ASN A 419 12.04 -18.81 17.31
N ALA A 420 12.88 -19.59 17.99
CA ALA A 420 14.18 -20.02 17.49
C ALA A 420 14.11 -20.87 16.20
N LEU A 421 12.95 -21.46 15.90
CA LEU A 421 12.72 -22.27 14.71
C LEU A 421 12.00 -21.49 13.60
N MET A 422 11.52 -20.27 13.83
CA MET A 422 10.74 -19.51 12.84
C MET A 422 11.51 -19.25 11.54
N ALA A 423 12.80 -18.91 11.60
CA ALA A 423 13.61 -18.73 10.40
C ALA A 423 13.71 -20.02 9.56
N THR A 424 13.79 -21.18 10.22
CA THR A 424 13.75 -22.49 9.53
C THR A 424 12.34 -22.79 9.03
N ALA A 425 11.29 -22.48 9.80
CA ALA A 425 9.91 -22.78 9.45
C ALA A 425 9.46 -21.99 8.22
N LEU A 426 9.86 -20.73 8.11
CA LEU A 426 9.54 -19.87 6.98
C LEU A 426 10.14 -20.39 5.67
N GLU A 427 11.26 -21.10 5.70
CA GLU A 427 11.86 -21.68 4.48
C GLU A 427 11.52 -23.16 4.29
N GLN A 428 11.48 -23.93 5.38
CA GLN A 428 11.35 -25.40 5.41
C GLN A 428 10.44 -25.85 6.58
N PRO A 429 9.11 -25.73 6.45
CA PRO A 429 8.16 -26.02 7.53
C PRO A 429 8.29 -27.42 8.13
N THR A 430 8.40 -28.44 7.27
CA THR A 430 8.53 -29.85 7.70
C THR A 430 9.76 -30.06 8.58
N LYS A 431 10.89 -29.45 8.23
CA LYS A 431 12.14 -29.53 9.00
C LYS A 431 11.98 -28.84 10.36
N ALA A 432 11.36 -27.66 10.39
CA ALA A 432 11.12 -26.94 11.65
C ALA A 432 10.21 -27.73 12.60
N VAL A 433 9.14 -28.36 12.09
CA VAL A 433 8.26 -29.21 12.90
C VAL A 433 8.98 -30.45 13.42
N ALA A 434 9.82 -31.09 12.60
CA ALA A 434 10.65 -32.21 13.03
C ALA A 434 11.67 -31.82 14.12
N MET A 435 12.26 -30.62 14.03
CA MET A 435 13.14 -30.10 15.09
C MET A 435 12.35 -29.76 16.36
N LEU A 436 11.15 -29.20 16.22
CA LEU A 436 10.29 -28.86 17.35
C LEU A 436 9.88 -30.12 18.12
N SER A 437 9.53 -31.21 17.43
CA SER A 437 9.08 -32.45 18.07
C SER A 437 10.13 -33.04 19.02
N GLN A 438 11.41 -32.80 18.77
CA GLN A 438 12.52 -33.18 19.65
C GLN A 438 12.73 -32.16 20.77
N ARG A 439 12.74 -30.86 20.43
CA ARG A 439 13.08 -29.78 21.37
C ARG A 439 11.99 -29.49 22.40
N ILE A 440 10.73 -29.81 22.10
CA ILE A 440 9.59 -29.52 22.98
C ILE A 440 9.43 -30.54 24.12
N LEU A 441 10.07 -31.71 24.03
CA LEU A 441 9.88 -32.85 24.94
C LEU A 441 10.07 -32.50 26.43
N PRO A 442 11.09 -31.74 26.85
CA PRO A 442 11.27 -31.40 28.26
C PRO A 442 10.08 -30.59 28.82
N TYR A 443 9.54 -29.66 28.03
CA TYR A 443 8.42 -28.82 28.44
C TYR A 443 7.10 -29.60 28.47
N GLN A 444 6.90 -30.53 27.52
CA GLN A 444 5.75 -31.42 27.53
C GLN A 444 5.78 -32.39 28.72
N ALA A 445 6.94 -32.99 29.00
CA ALA A 445 7.12 -33.88 30.14
C ALA A 445 6.77 -33.17 31.44
N TRP A 446 7.34 -31.97 31.66
CA TRP A 446 7.02 -31.15 32.83
C TRP A 446 5.53 -30.80 32.91
N ALA A 447 4.91 -30.34 31.82
CA ALA A 447 3.50 -29.94 31.83
C ALA A 447 2.53 -31.09 32.11
N ARG A 448 2.93 -32.35 31.83
CA ARG A 448 2.17 -33.55 32.19
C ARG A 448 2.29 -33.89 33.67
N THR A 449 3.46 -33.67 34.27
CA THR A 449 3.76 -34.07 35.66
C THR A 449 3.53 -32.97 36.68
N VAL A 450 3.43 -31.70 36.26
CA VAL A 450 3.29 -30.57 37.18
C VAL A 450 1.98 -30.67 37.98
N GLN A 451 2.12 -30.60 39.30
CA GLN A 451 1.04 -30.64 40.29
C GLN A 451 1.28 -29.53 41.31
N GLY A 452 0.25 -28.72 41.58
CA GLY A 452 0.35 -27.55 42.49
C GLY A 452 1.07 -26.33 41.88
N GLY A 453 0.63 -25.13 42.24
CA GLY A 453 1.12 -23.84 41.74
C GLY A 453 0.19 -23.18 40.71
N ASP A 454 0.31 -21.86 40.58
CA ASP A 454 -0.54 -21.03 39.70
C ASP A 454 -0.36 -21.39 38.22
N GLU A 455 0.81 -21.94 37.88
CA GLU A 455 1.26 -22.16 36.50
C GLU A 455 0.66 -23.44 35.89
N VAL A 456 0.14 -24.34 36.73
CA VAL A 456 -0.41 -25.65 36.33
C VAL A 456 -1.55 -25.49 35.34
N ARG A 457 -2.44 -24.52 35.57
CA ARG A 457 -3.62 -24.31 34.73
C ARG A 457 -3.22 -23.91 33.31
N LEU A 458 -2.29 -22.96 33.19
CA LEU A 458 -1.78 -22.49 31.90
C LEU A 458 -0.93 -23.54 31.20
N ALA A 459 -0.08 -24.27 31.93
CA ALA A 459 0.72 -25.35 31.36
C ALA A 459 -0.15 -26.46 30.75
N LYS A 460 -1.19 -26.91 31.46
CA LYS A 460 -2.15 -27.90 30.95
C LYS A 460 -2.97 -27.36 29.78
N TYR A 461 -3.39 -26.10 29.83
CA TYR A 461 -4.09 -25.45 28.74
C TYR A 461 -3.25 -25.43 27.45
N PHE A 462 -2.01 -24.92 27.50
CA PHE A 462 -1.15 -24.84 26.32
C PHE A 462 -0.75 -26.23 25.80
N LEU A 463 -0.56 -27.21 26.68
CA LEU A 463 -0.33 -28.59 26.27
C LEU A 463 -1.54 -29.17 25.52
N GLY A 464 -2.76 -28.89 25.99
CA GLY A 464 -4.00 -29.28 25.31
C GLY A 464 -4.17 -28.62 23.95
N GLU A 465 -3.93 -27.31 23.86
CA GLU A 465 -3.98 -26.57 22.58
C GLU A 465 -2.91 -27.06 21.59
N LEU A 466 -1.70 -27.36 22.05
CA LEU A 466 -0.65 -28.01 21.23
C LEU A 466 -1.14 -29.35 20.67
N GLY A 467 -1.80 -30.15 21.51
CA GLY A 467 -2.39 -31.43 21.09
C GLY A 467 -3.48 -31.24 20.04
N ARG A 468 -4.36 -30.24 20.20
CA ARG A 468 -5.41 -29.94 19.22
C ARG A 468 -4.84 -29.51 17.87
N VAL A 469 -3.93 -28.54 17.85
CA VAL A 469 -3.28 -28.08 16.61
C VAL A 469 -2.50 -29.21 15.95
N SER A 470 -1.79 -30.04 16.73
CA SER A 470 -1.09 -31.21 16.19
C SER A 470 -2.05 -32.23 15.56
N ALA A 471 -3.25 -32.40 16.13
CA ALA A 471 -4.28 -33.27 15.56
C ALA A 471 -4.89 -32.68 14.28
N GLU A 472 -5.12 -31.36 14.22
CA GLU A 472 -5.55 -30.66 13.00
C GLU A 472 -4.53 -30.83 11.86
N MET A 473 -3.24 -30.90 12.20
CA MET A 473 -2.15 -31.11 11.24
C MET A 473 -1.93 -32.57 10.82
N LYS A 474 -2.57 -33.55 11.48
CA LYS A 474 -2.28 -34.98 11.30
C LYS A 474 -2.39 -35.43 9.83
N ASP A 475 -3.45 -34.98 9.16
CA ASP A 475 -3.77 -35.38 7.79
C ASP A 475 -3.36 -34.30 6.76
N ILE A 476 -2.61 -33.28 7.20
CA ILE A 476 -2.14 -32.18 6.35
C ILE A 476 -0.71 -32.44 5.91
N VAL A 477 -0.48 -32.45 4.59
CA VAL A 477 0.86 -32.51 4.04
C VAL A 477 1.53 -31.15 4.20
N LEU A 478 2.62 -31.12 4.98
CA LEU A 478 3.44 -29.92 5.12
C LEU A 478 4.23 -29.67 3.83
N PRO A 479 4.21 -28.43 3.29
CA PRO A 479 5.01 -28.11 2.11
C PRO A 479 6.50 -28.17 2.44
N SER A 480 7.30 -28.63 1.48
CA SER A 480 8.76 -28.69 1.62
C SER A 480 9.41 -27.30 1.69
N THR A 481 8.79 -26.32 1.06
CA THR A 481 9.22 -24.93 0.97
C THR A 481 8.02 -24.00 1.02
N CYS A 482 8.17 -22.79 1.57
CA CYS A 482 7.12 -21.77 1.54
C CYS A 482 7.42 -20.64 0.56
N GLY A 483 6.43 -20.27 -0.24
CA GLY A 483 6.38 -18.99 -0.94
C GLY A 483 6.06 -17.82 -0.01
N ASP A 484 6.13 -16.60 -0.54
CA ASP A 484 5.94 -15.38 0.25
C ASP A 484 4.55 -15.32 0.92
N ALA A 485 3.49 -15.72 0.22
CA ALA A 485 2.16 -15.73 0.81
C ALA A 485 2.01 -16.72 1.99
N GLU A 486 2.62 -17.90 1.88
CA GLU A 486 2.62 -18.92 2.94
C GLU A 486 3.45 -18.47 4.16
N LYS A 487 4.57 -17.77 3.91
CA LYS A 487 5.36 -17.12 4.97
C LYS A 487 4.52 -16.10 5.75
N ALA A 488 3.74 -15.26 5.06
CA ALA A 488 2.84 -14.31 5.72
C ALA A 488 1.76 -14.99 6.57
N GLU A 489 1.14 -16.06 6.07
CA GLU A 489 0.17 -16.85 6.82
C GLU A 489 0.78 -17.46 8.09
N MET A 490 2.01 -17.97 8.01
CA MET A 490 2.75 -18.50 9.14
C MET A 490 3.04 -17.42 10.19
N LEU A 491 3.45 -16.22 9.77
CA LEU A 491 3.66 -15.08 10.66
C LEU A 491 2.37 -14.64 11.36
N LEU A 492 1.24 -14.60 10.65
CA LEU A 492 -0.07 -14.35 11.25
C LEU A 492 -0.47 -15.46 12.24
N GLY A 493 -0.19 -16.72 11.92
CA GLY A 493 -0.41 -17.85 12.84
C GLY A 493 0.42 -17.76 14.11
N TYR A 494 1.66 -17.27 14.00
CA TYR A 494 2.55 -17.04 15.14
C TYR A 494 2.02 -15.92 16.07
N LEU A 495 1.49 -14.83 15.50
CA LEU A 495 0.91 -13.73 16.25
C LEU A 495 -0.50 -14.00 16.80
N ALA A 496 -1.22 -14.98 16.25
CA ALA A 496 -2.60 -15.25 16.61
C ALA A 496 -2.79 -15.51 18.11
N ARG A 497 -4.00 -15.24 18.61
CA ARG A 497 -4.46 -15.59 19.96
C ARG A 497 -5.67 -16.51 19.87
N SER A 498 -5.88 -17.31 20.92
CA SER A 498 -7.10 -18.11 21.04
C SER A 498 -8.27 -17.21 21.45
N GLU A 499 -9.51 -17.54 21.04
CA GLU A 499 -10.68 -16.73 21.40
C GLU A 499 -10.89 -16.69 22.93
N LYS A 500 -10.58 -17.79 23.65
CA LYS A 500 -10.65 -17.86 25.11
C LYS A 500 -9.63 -16.96 25.83
N GLU A 501 -8.50 -16.63 25.21
CA GLU A 501 -7.54 -15.65 25.75
C GLU A 501 -8.09 -14.20 25.68
N LYS A 502 -9.14 -13.95 24.88
CA LYS A 502 -9.81 -12.63 24.77
C LYS A 502 -10.75 -12.37 25.95
N ASP A 503 -11.38 -13.42 26.48
CA ASP A 503 -12.37 -13.34 27.57
C ASP A 503 -11.77 -13.45 28.98
N SER A 504 -10.51 -13.86 29.12
CA SER A 504 -9.84 -14.03 30.42
C SER A 504 -9.30 -12.74 31.04
N GLU A 505 -9.55 -11.57 30.46
CA GLU A 505 -9.06 -10.27 30.95
C GLU A 505 -10.19 -9.25 31.13
N PRO A 506 -10.12 -8.36 32.14
CA PRO A 506 -11.21 -7.45 32.46
C PRO A 506 -11.42 -6.47 31.31
N LYS A 507 -12.67 -6.41 30.80
CA LYS A 507 -13.11 -5.39 29.85
C LYS A 507 -12.82 -4.02 30.45
N SER A 508 -11.91 -3.27 29.85
CA SER A 508 -11.74 -1.85 30.16
C SER A 508 -13.03 -1.15 29.79
N SER A 509 -13.76 -0.67 30.80
CA SER A 509 -14.96 0.14 30.66
C SER A 509 -14.69 1.31 29.72
N THR A 510 -15.26 1.26 28.52
CA THR A 510 -15.42 2.45 27.69
C THR A 510 -16.44 3.32 28.43
N SER A 511 -16.02 4.45 28.97
CA SER A 511 -16.95 5.45 29.48
C SER A 511 -17.70 6.03 28.29
N GLU A 512 -18.94 5.59 28.08
CA GLU A 512 -19.93 6.34 27.32
C GLU A 512 -20.08 7.70 28.00
N GLY A 513 -19.52 8.74 27.37
CA GLY A 513 -19.78 10.12 27.73
C GLY A 513 -21.21 10.45 27.32
N ALA A 514 -22.09 10.44 28.31
CA ALA A 514 -23.43 10.97 28.19
C ALA A 514 -23.39 12.48 27.87
N SER A 515 -24.25 12.82 26.93
CA SER A 515 -24.82 14.12 26.58
C SER A 515 -24.81 15.17 27.69
N ALA A 516 -24.29 16.36 27.38
CA ALA A 516 -24.92 17.65 27.64
C ALA A 516 -24.31 18.70 26.70
#